data_AF-A0A3S1R3Q5-F1
#
_entry.id   AF-A0A3S1R3Q5-F1
#
_cell.length_a   1.000
_cell.length_b   1.000
_cell.length_c   1.000
_cell.angle_alpha   90.00
_cell.angle_beta   90.00
_cell.angle_gamma   90.00
#
_symmetry.space_group_name_H-M   'P 1'
#
loop_
_entity.id
_entity.type
_entity.pdbx_description
1 polymer ?
#
loop_
_entity_poly.entity_id
_entity_poly.type
_entity_poly.pdbx_seq_one_letter_code
_entity_poly.pdbx_strand_id
1 'polypeptide(L)'
;MRSSRLPTRYGRIFPPDEAWLATAEPEVILDPELEIIDTHHHLWDLRTTSGHRYMLDEFLADANSGHTVVATVHMNAYEWDRAFGPKEMQPVGETEVAAGIAAMCDNG
;
A
#
# COMPACT_ATOMS: atom_id res chain seq x y z
N MET A 1 24.54 3.37 -0.31
CA MET A 1 24.91 2.80 -1.63
C MET A 1 23.69 2.97 -2.54
N ARG A 2 23.82 3.60 -3.72
CA ARG A 2 22.68 3.74 -4.64
C ARG A 2 22.36 2.34 -5.20
N SER A 3 21.20 1.80 -4.86
CA SER A 3 20.70 0.54 -5.41
C SER A 3 20.63 0.65 -6.94
N SER A 4 21.18 -0.33 -7.66
CA SER A 4 21.11 -0.35 -9.12
C SER A 4 19.65 -0.38 -9.58
N ARG A 5 19.28 0.46 -10.55
CA ARG A 5 17.97 0.44 -11.23
C ARG A 5 17.81 -0.73 -12.20
N LEU A 6 18.75 -1.68 -12.21
CA LEU A 6 18.68 -2.83 -13.11
C LEU A 6 17.72 -3.88 -12.52
N PRO A 7 16.73 -4.35 -13.29
CA PRO A 7 15.86 -5.44 -12.85
C PRO A 7 16.66 -6.70 -12.51
N THR A 8 16.22 -7.46 -11.52
CA THR A 8 16.70 -8.85 -11.35
C THR A 8 15.86 -9.80 -12.22
N ARG A 9 16.25 -11.09 -12.25
CA ARG A 9 15.44 -12.17 -12.86
C ARG A 9 13.98 -12.20 -12.37
N TYR A 10 13.73 -11.75 -11.14
CA TYR A 10 12.40 -11.76 -10.52
C TYR A 10 11.83 -10.34 -10.35
N GLY A 11 12.40 -9.36 -11.04
CA GLY A 11 12.03 -7.95 -10.89
C GLY A 11 12.64 -7.30 -9.64
N ARG A 12 12.32 -6.03 -9.45
CA ARG A 12 12.56 -5.24 -8.24
C ARG A 12 11.39 -4.29 -8.07
N ILE A 13 11.06 -3.97 -6.83
CA ILE A 13 10.12 -2.90 -6.51
C ILE A 13 10.86 -1.57 -6.71
N PHE A 14 10.27 -0.68 -7.50
CA PHE A 14 10.73 0.69 -7.71
C PHE A 14 9.54 1.63 -7.43
N PRO A 15 9.79 2.88 -7.03
CA PRO A 15 8.74 3.89 -7.02
C PRO A 15 8.06 3.99 -8.40
N PRO A 16 6.74 4.21 -8.46
CA PRO A 16 6.04 4.53 -9.69
C PRO A 16 6.67 5.73 -10.42
N ASP A 17 6.61 5.74 -11.74
CA ASP A 17 7.00 6.89 -12.55
C ASP A 17 5.76 7.77 -12.80
N GLU A 18 5.60 8.80 -11.98
CA GLU A 18 4.46 9.74 -12.06
C GLU A 18 4.35 10.43 -13.42
N ALA A 19 5.48 10.75 -14.05
CA ALA A 19 5.48 11.41 -15.36
C ALA A 19 4.96 10.48 -16.45
N TRP A 20 5.26 9.18 -16.34
CA TRP A 20 4.70 8.17 -17.22
C TRP A 20 3.22 7.90 -16.92
N LEU A 21 2.82 7.78 -15.65
CA LEU A 21 1.41 7.57 -15.26
C LEU A 21 0.50 8.70 -15.75
N ALA A 22 0.98 9.95 -15.70
CA ALA A 22 0.26 11.12 -16.19
C ALA A 22 0.05 11.15 -17.71
N THR A 23 0.61 10.19 -18.46
CA THR A 23 0.36 10.07 -19.90
C THR A 23 -0.92 9.29 -20.23
N ALA A 24 -1.51 8.61 -19.24
CA ALA A 24 -2.75 7.89 -19.44
C ALA A 24 -3.92 8.86 -19.65
N GLU A 25 -4.73 8.63 -20.68
CA GLU A 25 -6.01 9.33 -20.85
C GLU A 25 -6.98 8.91 -19.74
N PRO A 26 -7.67 9.85 -19.08
CA PRO A 26 -8.63 9.50 -18.04
C PRO A 26 -9.76 8.61 -18.56
N GLU A 27 -10.03 7.52 -17.86
CA GLU A 27 -11.18 6.65 -18.13
C GLU A 27 -12.41 7.14 -17.36
N VAL A 28 -13.60 7.00 -17.96
CA VAL A 28 -14.86 7.34 -17.30
C VAL A 28 -15.20 6.26 -16.29
N ILE A 29 -15.46 6.67 -15.05
CA ILE A 29 -15.92 5.78 -13.98
C ILE A 29 -17.29 5.22 -14.35
N LEU A 30 -17.37 3.90 -14.40
CA LEU A 30 -18.62 3.17 -14.57
C LEU A 30 -19.25 2.92 -13.20
N ASP A 31 -20.58 3.04 -13.13
CA ASP A 31 -21.39 2.81 -11.93
C ASP A 31 -20.79 3.47 -10.68
N PRO A 32 -20.66 4.81 -10.66
CA PRO A 32 -19.95 5.52 -9.58
C PRO A 32 -20.59 5.30 -8.20
N GLU A 33 -21.88 4.99 -8.14
CA GLU A 33 -22.61 4.72 -6.90
C GLU A 33 -22.50 3.25 -6.42
N LEU A 34 -21.88 2.36 -7.22
CA LEU A 34 -21.68 0.98 -6.81
C LEU A 34 -20.66 0.93 -5.67
N GLU A 35 -21.10 0.44 -4.52
CA GLU A 35 -20.22 0.18 -3.37
C GLU A 35 -19.24 -0.95 -3.70
N ILE A 36 -17.96 -0.66 -3.54
CA ILE A 36 -16.86 -1.58 -3.83
C ILE A 36 -16.12 -1.91 -2.54
N ILE A 37 -15.78 -3.19 -2.38
CA ILE A 37 -14.77 -3.65 -1.43
C ILE A 37 -13.50 -3.91 -2.22
N ASP A 38 -12.46 -3.13 -1.97
CA ASP A 38 -11.13 -3.45 -2.47
C ASP A 38 -10.59 -4.66 -1.71
N THR A 39 -10.49 -5.80 -2.38
CA THR A 39 -10.14 -7.06 -1.72
C THR A 39 -8.67 -7.20 -1.40
N HIS A 40 -7.81 -6.25 -1.79
CA HIS A 40 -6.37 -6.38 -1.60
C HIS A 40 -5.63 -5.04 -1.71
N HIS A 41 -5.11 -4.54 -0.59
CA HIS A 41 -4.06 -3.52 -0.60
C HIS A 41 -2.88 -3.92 0.30
N HIS A 42 -1.75 -3.24 0.10
CA HIS A 42 -0.58 -3.32 0.96
C HIS A 42 -0.26 -1.93 1.52
N LEU A 43 0.43 -1.90 2.65
CA LEU A 43 1.08 -0.71 3.17
C LEU A 43 2.58 -0.97 3.26
N TRP A 44 3.39 -0.05 2.77
CA TRP A 44 4.81 -0.23 2.56
C TRP A 44 5.62 1.01 2.94
N ASP A 45 6.59 0.82 3.82
CA ASP A 45 7.68 1.78 4.05
C ASP A 45 9.01 1.22 3.54
N LEU A 46 9.14 1.19 2.21
CA LEU A 46 10.33 0.68 1.53
C LEU A 46 11.36 1.78 1.24
N ARG A 47 11.34 2.88 2.00
CA ARG A 47 12.25 4.03 1.79
C ARG A 47 13.71 3.63 1.87
N THR A 48 14.03 2.60 2.67
CA THR A 48 15.38 2.10 2.87
C THR A 48 15.84 1.11 1.78
N THR A 49 14.90 0.44 1.10
CA THR A 49 15.20 -0.65 0.14
C THR A 49 14.99 -0.24 -1.31
N SER A 50 13.85 0.38 -1.64
CA SER A 50 13.49 0.84 -3.00
C SER A 50 13.41 2.36 -3.11
N GLY A 51 13.36 3.08 -1.99
CA GLY A 51 13.11 4.52 -1.97
C GLY A 51 11.64 4.89 -2.16
N HIS A 52 10.73 3.93 -2.04
CA HIS A 52 9.29 4.13 -2.17
C HIS A 52 8.61 4.08 -0.80
N ARG A 53 7.50 4.80 -0.68
CA ARG A 53 6.58 4.74 0.45
C ARG A 53 5.17 4.70 -0.11
N TYR A 54 4.34 3.85 0.45
CA TYR A 54 2.92 3.72 0.14
C TYR A 54 2.18 3.38 1.43
N MET A 55 1.73 4.41 2.15
CA MET A 55 1.04 4.29 3.42
C MET A 55 -0.39 4.84 3.27
N LEU A 56 -1.05 5.14 4.38
CA LEU A 56 -2.43 5.58 4.40
C LEU A 56 -2.70 6.77 3.47
N ASP A 57 -1.81 7.76 3.41
CA ASP A 57 -1.98 8.95 2.58
C ASP A 57 -1.94 8.66 1.09
N GLU A 58 -0.99 7.84 0.63
CA GLU A 58 -0.96 7.42 -0.78
C GLU A 58 -2.15 6.49 -1.10
N PHE A 59 -2.50 5.57 -0.20
CA PHE A 59 -3.65 4.69 -0.38
C PHE A 59 -4.97 5.47 -0.49
N LEU A 60 -5.19 6.47 0.38
CA LEU A 60 -6.42 7.28 0.35
C LEU A 60 -6.50 8.14 -0.92
N ALA A 61 -5.37 8.57 -1.48
CA ALA A 61 -5.36 9.27 -2.76
C ALA A 61 -5.88 8.37 -3.89
N ASP A 62 -5.45 7.11 -3.93
CA ASP A 62 -5.88 6.13 -4.94
C ASP A 62 -7.32 5.65 -4.72
N ALA A 63 -7.66 5.33 -3.47
CA ALA A 63 -9.00 4.86 -3.09
C ALA A 63 -10.08 5.93 -3.31
N ASN A 64 -9.69 7.21 -3.29
CA ASN A 64 -10.59 8.35 -3.50
C ASN A 64 -10.51 8.94 -4.92
N SER A 65 -10.20 8.10 -5.93
CA SER A 65 -10.15 8.47 -7.35
C SER A 65 -11.53 8.69 -8.01
N GLY A 66 -12.62 8.38 -7.27
CA GLY A 66 -14.01 8.66 -7.67
C GLY A 66 -14.93 7.45 -7.63
N HIS A 67 -14.39 6.23 -7.45
CA HIS A 67 -15.19 5.04 -7.14
C HIS A 67 -15.70 5.09 -5.68
N THR A 68 -16.85 4.47 -5.41
CA THR A 68 -17.38 4.35 -4.04
C THR A 68 -16.75 3.15 -3.33
N VAL A 69 -15.48 3.27 -2.91
CA VAL A 69 -14.79 2.24 -2.11
C VAL A 69 -15.19 2.40 -0.64
N VAL A 70 -15.94 1.43 -0.11
CA VAL A 70 -16.50 1.49 1.26
C VAL A 70 -15.70 0.70 2.28
N ALA A 71 -14.90 -0.26 1.82
CA ALA A 71 -14.01 -1.05 2.66
C ALA A 71 -12.84 -1.59 1.82
N THR A 72 -11.76 -1.96 2.51
CA THR A 72 -10.63 -2.63 1.88
C THR A 72 -10.08 -3.74 2.78
N VAL A 73 -9.37 -4.70 2.19
CA VAL A 73 -8.67 -5.77 2.90
C VAL A 73 -7.16 -5.53 2.83
N HIS A 74 -6.56 -5.24 3.98
CA HIS A 74 -5.11 -5.16 4.13
C HIS A 74 -4.50 -6.56 4.05
N MET A 75 -3.52 -6.75 3.16
CA MET A 75 -2.80 -8.00 3.01
C MET A 75 -1.38 -7.87 3.54
N ASN A 76 -0.99 -8.77 4.45
CA ASN A 76 0.36 -8.82 5.00
C ASN A 76 1.41 -8.98 3.89
N ALA A 77 2.49 -8.22 3.97
CA ALA A 77 3.57 -8.19 3.00
C ALA A 77 4.97 -8.36 3.64
N TYR A 78 5.03 -8.95 4.83
CA TYR A 78 6.25 -9.17 5.60
C TYR A 78 6.94 -7.87 6.03
N GLU A 79 6.17 -6.80 6.20
CA GLU A 79 6.67 -5.52 6.66
C GLU A 79 6.36 -5.33 8.14
N TRP A 80 7.27 -4.72 8.91
CA TRP A 80 7.13 -4.53 10.36
C TRP A 80 6.92 -5.81 11.19
N ASP A 81 7.69 -6.86 10.90
CA ASP A 81 7.84 -7.98 11.83
C ASP A 81 8.18 -7.49 13.24
N ARG A 82 7.59 -8.11 14.27
CA ARG A 82 7.93 -7.77 15.67
C ARG A 82 9.43 -7.93 15.89
N ALA A 83 10.08 -6.88 16.37
CA ALA A 83 11.50 -6.89 16.69
C ALA A 83 11.86 -7.84 17.84
N PHE A 84 10.90 -8.20 18.69
CA PHE A 84 11.08 -9.04 19.87
C PHE A 84 9.89 -9.99 20.06
N GLY A 85 10.10 -11.09 20.80
CA GLY A 85 9.09 -12.09 21.13
C GLY A 85 9.30 -13.44 20.43
N PRO A 86 8.33 -14.37 20.53
CA PRO A 86 8.40 -15.66 19.87
C PRO A 86 8.50 -15.52 18.35
N LYS A 87 9.30 -16.37 17.70
CA LYS A 87 9.57 -16.29 16.27
C LYS A 87 8.29 -16.42 15.44
N GLU A 88 7.42 -17.34 15.84
CA GLU A 88 6.12 -17.59 15.23
C GLU A 88 5.15 -16.40 15.32
N MET A 89 5.44 -15.42 16.19
CA MET A 89 4.63 -14.22 16.37
C MET A 89 5.23 -12.98 15.68
N GLN A 90 6.37 -13.10 14.99
CA GLN A 90 6.97 -11.98 14.26
C GLN A 90 6.00 -11.36 13.23
N PRO A 91 5.30 -12.16 12.39
CA PRO A 91 4.40 -11.61 11.35
C PRO A 91 3.20 -10.84 11.89
N VAL A 92 2.88 -10.99 13.18
CA VAL A 92 1.76 -10.27 13.81
C VAL A 92 2.05 -8.78 13.92
N GLY A 93 3.31 -8.35 13.90
CA GLY A 93 3.69 -6.93 13.99
C GLY A 93 3.04 -6.07 12.90
N GLU A 94 2.97 -6.58 11.67
CA GLU A 94 2.27 -5.89 10.57
C GLU A 94 0.77 -5.71 10.85
N THR A 95 0.14 -6.73 11.44
CA THR A 95 -1.29 -6.67 11.81
C THR A 95 -1.52 -5.60 12.88
N GLU A 96 -0.59 -5.46 13.83
CA GLU A 96 -0.65 -4.42 14.87
C GLU A 96 -0.50 -3.02 14.26
N VAL A 97 0.38 -2.84 13.28
CA VAL A 97 0.50 -1.57 12.54
C VAL A 97 -0.78 -1.24 11.79
N ALA A 98 -1.35 -2.19 11.05
CA ALA A 98 -2.61 -2.01 10.34
C ALA A 98 -3.77 -1.66 11.29
N ALA A 99 -3.86 -2.35 12.44
CA ALA A 99 -4.85 -2.04 13.48
C ALA A 99 -4.65 -0.63 14.07
N GLY A 100 -3.39 -0.20 14.26
CA GLY A 100 -3.08 1.15 14.70
C GLY A 100 -3.50 2.23 13.70
N ILE A 101 -3.31 1.98 12.40
CA ILE A 101 -3.78 2.87 11.33
C ILE A 101 -5.31 2.94 11.31
N ALA A 102 -5.99 1.80 11.38
CA ALA A 102 -7.45 1.76 11.49
C ALA A 102 -7.96 2.57 12.70
N ALA A 103 -7.32 2.40 13.87
CA ALA A 103 -7.68 3.15 15.06
C ALA A 103 -7.44 4.67 14.93
N MET A 104 -6.41 5.10 14.18
CA MET A 104 -6.22 6.53 13.88
C MET A 104 -7.37 7.08 13.03
N CYS A 105 -7.79 6.34 12.00
CA CYS A 105 -8.91 6.71 11.13
C CYS A 105 -10.24 6.80 11.89
N ASP A 106 -10.47 5.90 12.86
CA ASP A 106 -11.69 5.90 13.68
C ASP A 106 -11.80 7.15 14.59
N ASN A 107 -10.68 7.83 14.87
CA ASN A 107 -10.65 8.99 15.77
C ASN A 107 -10.85 10.36 15.09
N GLY A 108 -10.93 10.39 13.75
CA GLY A 108 -11.14 11.62 12.97
C GLY A 108 -9.85 12.33 12.58
#